data_AF-A0A7S1LMB8-F1
#
_entry.id   AF-A0A7S1LMB8-F1
#
_cell.length_a   1.000
_cell.length_b   1.000
_cell.length_c   1.000
_cell.angle_alpha   90.00
_cell.angle_beta   90.00
_cell.angle_gamma   90.00
#
_symmetry.space_group_name_H-M   'P 1'
#
loop_
_entity.id
_entity.type
_entity.pdbx_description
1 polymer ?
#
loop_
_entity_poly.entity_id
_entity_poly.type
_entity_poly.pdbx_seq_one_letter_code
_entity_poly.pdbx_strand_id
1 'polypeptide(L)'
;VLMNILFGIIVDTFGALRDEAQQREFHKKNTTFIASLERSEIDRAARAEGIMSGFDYLERERQNCWNYMNFVFYLKRKDPIQFTGPETLISRLIREEDISWLPIYNCALLQRREQKEYAAKEVGDGGGAV
;
A
#
# COMPACT_ATOMS: atom_id res chain seq x y z
N VAL A 1 -12.18 -49.34 -2.89
CA VAL A 1 -10.93 -48.65 -2.50
C VAL A 1 -10.61 -47.47 -3.42
N LEU A 2 -10.57 -47.65 -4.75
CA LEU A 2 -10.29 -46.56 -5.71
C LEU A 2 -11.22 -45.33 -5.59
N MET A 3 -12.53 -45.53 -5.41
CA MET A 3 -13.49 -44.43 -5.25
C MET A 3 -13.21 -43.56 -4.02
N ASN A 4 -12.73 -44.15 -2.92
CA ASN A 4 -12.40 -43.40 -1.70
C ASN A 4 -11.11 -42.60 -1.88
N ILE A 5 -10.16 -43.11 -2.68
CA ILE A 5 -8.94 -42.39 -3.05
C ILE A 5 -9.29 -41.17 -3.91
N LEU A 6 -10.13 -41.36 -4.93
CA LEU A 6 -10.60 -40.27 -5.79
C LEU A 6 -11.35 -39.20 -4.98
N PHE A 7 -12.24 -39.62 -4.08
CA PHE A 7 -12.93 -38.70 -3.19
C PHE A 7 -11.95 -37.94 -2.28
N GLY A 8 -10.92 -38.61 -1.76
CA GLY A 8 -9.85 -37.98 -0.98
C GLY A 8 -9.14 -36.87 -1.75
N ILE A 9 -8.77 -37.11 -3.02
CA ILE A 9 -8.12 -36.10 -3.89
C ILE A 9 -9.05 -34.90 -4.14
N ILE A 10 -10.34 -35.17 -4.38
CA ILE A 10 -11.33 -34.12 -4.62
C ILE A 10 -11.50 -33.24 -3.37
N VAL A 11 -11.62 -33.85 -2.19
CA VAL A 11 -11.75 -33.13 -0.91
C VAL A 11 -10.51 -32.30 -0.62
N ASP A 12 -9.32 -32.85 -0.83
CA ASP A 12 -8.05 -32.13 -0.65
C ASP A 12 -7.95 -30.91 -1.57
N THR A 13 -8.32 -31.07 -2.85
CA THR A 13 -8.33 -29.98 -3.84
C THR A 13 -9.30 -28.86 -3.42
N PHE A 14 -10.52 -29.20 -3.00
CA PHE A 14 -11.48 -28.19 -2.52
C PHE A 14 -11.04 -27.54 -1.20
N GLY A 15 -10.37 -28.30 -0.32
CA GLY A 15 -9.73 -27.78 0.88
C GLY A 15 -8.70 -26.71 0.54
N ALA A 16 -7.77 -27.03 -0.35
CA ALA A 16 -6.74 -26.10 -0.81
C ALA A 16 -7.33 -24.83 -1.46
N LEU A 17 -8.33 -24.96 -2.33
CA LEU A 17 -9.00 -23.81 -2.96
C LEU A 17 -9.69 -22.89 -1.94
N ARG A 18 -10.28 -23.48 -0.88
CA ARG A 18 -10.92 -22.72 0.20
C ARG A 18 -9.88 -21.95 1.01
N ASP A 19 -8.79 -22.61 1.37
CA ASP A 19 -7.75 -22.01 2.19
C ASP A 19 -7.06 -20.86 1.42
N GLU A 20 -6.82 -21.03 0.13
CA GLU A 20 -6.31 -19.97 -0.74
C GLU A 20 -7.27 -18.76 -0.82
N ALA A 21 -8.58 -19.01 -0.95
CA ALA A 21 -9.58 -17.96 -0.94
C ALA A 21 -9.63 -17.19 0.39
N GLN A 22 -9.52 -17.91 1.52
CA GLN A 22 -9.46 -17.30 2.85
C GLN A 22 -8.19 -16.46 3.03
N GLN A 23 -7.04 -16.97 2.56
CA GLN A 23 -5.77 -16.24 2.64
C GLN A 23 -5.80 -14.96 1.79
N ARG A 24 -6.36 -15.00 0.58
CA ARG A 24 -6.54 -13.81 -0.27
C ARG A 24 -7.42 -12.76 0.41
N GLU A 25 -8.54 -13.17 0.99
CA GLU A 25 -9.45 -12.25 1.68
C GLU A 25 -8.82 -11.67 2.95
N PHE A 26 -8.06 -12.48 3.70
CA PHE A 26 -7.29 -12.02 4.85
C PHE A 26 -6.26 -10.97 4.44
N HIS A 27 -5.49 -11.23 3.37
CA HIS A 27 -4.49 -10.27 2.87
C HIS A 27 -5.15 -8.97 2.43
N LYS A 28 -6.25 -9.04 1.66
CA LYS A 28 -7.02 -7.85 1.24
C LYS A 28 -7.52 -7.00 2.40
N LYS A 29 -7.87 -7.62 3.52
CA LYS A 29 -8.36 -6.90 4.72
C LYS A 29 -7.23 -6.29 5.54
N ASN A 30 -6.03 -6.87 5.52
CA ASN A 30 -4.95 -6.52 6.44
C ASN A 30 -3.74 -5.85 5.78
N THR A 31 -3.70 -5.77 4.46
CA THR A 31 -2.59 -5.17 3.72
C THR A 31 -3.14 -4.14 2.74
N THR A 32 -2.51 -2.96 2.68
CA THR A 32 -2.90 -1.88 1.79
C THR A 32 -2.62 -2.24 0.33
N PHE A 33 -3.46 -1.78 -0.59
CA PHE A 33 -3.38 -2.20 -1.99
C PHE A 33 -2.17 -1.61 -2.72
N ILE A 34 -1.92 -0.31 -2.56
CA ILE A 34 -0.84 0.38 -3.28
C ILE A 34 0.51 0.24 -2.58
N ALA A 35 0.57 0.49 -1.27
CA ALA A 35 1.83 0.53 -0.55
C ALA A 35 2.27 -0.81 0.05
N SER A 36 1.43 -1.85 0.04
CA SER A 36 1.74 -3.15 0.66
C SER A 36 2.11 -3.03 2.15
N LEU A 37 1.45 -2.14 2.87
CA LEU A 37 1.66 -1.88 4.31
C LEU A 37 0.61 -2.60 5.16
N GLU A 38 1.00 -3.02 6.36
CA GLU A 38 0.11 -3.71 7.28
C GLU A 38 -0.91 -2.75 7.89
N ARG A 39 -2.17 -3.17 8.02
CA ARG A 39 -3.25 -2.40 8.68
C ARG A 39 -2.84 -1.89 10.05
N SER A 40 -2.23 -2.76 10.86
CA SER A 40 -1.84 -2.41 12.22
C SER A 40 -0.82 -1.26 12.26
N GLU A 41 0.08 -1.20 11.27
CA GLU A 41 1.09 -0.15 11.15
C GLU A 41 0.45 1.20 10.79
N ILE A 42 -0.45 1.20 9.81
CA ILE A 42 -1.16 2.40 9.39
C ILE A 42 -2.05 2.93 10.50
N ASP A 43 -2.82 2.06 11.17
CA ASP A 43 -3.69 2.48 12.27
C ASP A 43 -2.89 3.02 13.48
N ARG A 44 -1.66 2.53 13.71
CA ARG A 44 -0.74 3.14 14.70
C ARG A 44 -0.30 4.53 14.26
N ALA A 45 0.15 4.68 13.01
CA ALA A 45 0.63 5.97 12.49
C ALA A 45 -0.47 7.03 12.42
N ALA A 46 -1.66 6.64 11.97
CA ALA A 46 -2.81 7.52 11.83
C ALA A 46 -3.35 8.01 13.18
N ARG A 47 -3.30 7.18 14.22
CA ARG A 47 -3.68 7.58 15.59
C ARG A 47 -2.83 8.73 16.13
N ALA A 48 -1.55 8.79 15.80
CA ALA A 48 -0.67 9.90 16.18
C ALA A 48 -1.06 11.24 15.50
N GLU A 49 -1.84 11.18 14.42
CA GLU A 49 -2.39 12.34 13.70
C GLU A 49 -3.86 12.61 14.06
N GLY A 50 -4.44 11.90 15.04
CA GLY A 50 -5.85 12.05 15.42
C GLY A 50 -6.85 11.40 14.45
N ILE A 51 -6.39 10.51 13.56
CA ILE A 51 -7.25 9.81 12.60
C ILE A 51 -7.68 8.46 13.21
N MET A 52 -9.00 8.24 13.32
CA MET A 52 -9.55 7.05 13.98
C MET A 52 -9.46 5.76 13.15
N SER A 53 -9.72 5.81 11.84
CA SER A 53 -9.55 4.67 10.93
C SER A 53 -8.46 4.98 9.92
N GLY A 54 -7.23 4.64 10.27
CA GLY A 54 -6.05 4.98 9.48
C GLY A 54 -6.01 4.22 8.17
N PHE A 55 -6.26 2.91 8.22
CA PHE A 55 -6.27 2.05 7.05
C PHE A 55 -7.33 2.47 6.04
N ASP A 56 -8.58 2.67 6.46
CA ASP A 56 -9.65 3.03 5.52
C ASP A 56 -9.42 4.43 4.94
N TYR A 57 -8.88 5.35 5.75
CA TYR A 57 -8.49 6.67 5.28
C TYR A 57 -7.39 6.60 4.22
N LEU A 58 -6.36 5.79 4.44
CA LEU A 58 -5.28 5.60 3.48
C LEU A 58 -5.82 5.00 2.18
N GLU A 59 -6.57 3.90 2.25
CA GLU A 59 -7.12 3.20 1.08
C GLU A 59 -8.10 4.06 0.27
N ARG A 60 -8.95 4.85 0.93
CA ARG A 60 -10.02 5.58 0.23
C ARG A 60 -9.60 6.97 -0.22
N GLU A 61 -8.84 7.69 0.59
CA GLU A 61 -8.59 9.12 0.39
C GLU A 61 -7.18 9.42 -0.12
N ARG A 62 -6.18 8.60 0.24
CA ARG A 62 -4.77 8.91 -0.05
C ARG A 62 -4.14 7.99 -1.09
N GLN A 63 -4.49 6.71 -1.08
CA GLN A 63 -3.95 5.66 -1.93
C GLN A 63 -5.08 4.89 -2.65
N ASN A 64 -6.11 5.63 -3.07
CA ASN A 64 -7.21 5.06 -3.83
C ASN A 64 -6.72 4.43 -5.13
N CYS A 65 -6.95 3.11 -5.29
CA CYS A 65 -6.47 2.37 -6.45
C CYS A 65 -6.99 2.90 -7.79
N TRP A 66 -8.22 3.41 -7.82
CA TRP A 66 -8.81 3.98 -9.04
C TRP A 66 -8.14 5.28 -9.44
N ASN A 67 -7.68 6.08 -8.48
CA ASN A 67 -6.93 7.30 -8.79
C ASN A 67 -5.59 6.98 -9.47
N TYR A 68 -4.89 5.92 -9.04
CA TYR A 68 -3.68 5.45 -9.70
C TYR A 68 -3.97 4.96 -11.12
N MET A 69 -5.03 4.16 -11.29
CA MET A 69 -5.45 3.69 -12.61
C MET A 69 -5.81 4.86 -13.54
N ASN A 70 -6.58 5.83 -13.04
CA ASN A 70 -6.95 7.04 -13.77
C ASN A 70 -5.72 7.86 -14.17
N PHE A 71 -4.72 7.97 -13.28
CA PHE A 71 -3.48 8.66 -13.59
C PHE A 71 -2.70 7.99 -14.73
N VAL A 72 -2.64 6.66 -14.76
CA VAL A 72 -2.03 5.92 -15.90
C VAL A 72 -2.78 6.21 -17.20
N PHE A 73 -4.12 6.18 -17.20
CA PHE A 73 -4.90 6.52 -18.38
C PHE A 73 -4.75 7.98 -18.82
N TYR A 74 -4.68 8.90 -17.85
CA TYR A 74 -4.43 10.30 -18.08
C TYR A 74 -3.10 10.53 -18.80
N LEU A 75 -2.01 9.92 -18.31
CA LEU A 75 -0.69 10.00 -18.96
C LEU A 75 -0.68 9.43 -20.37
N LYS A 76 -1.45 8.36 -20.64
CA LYS A 76 -1.55 7.78 -21.99
C LYS A 76 -2.28 8.69 -22.99
N ARG A 77 -3.13 9.60 -22.51
CA ARG A 77 -3.98 10.46 -23.37
C ARG A 77 -3.45 11.89 -23.51
N LYS A 78 -2.73 12.38 -22.51
CA LYS A 78 -2.19 13.73 -22.49
C LYS A 78 -1.01 13.85 -23.46
N ASP A 79 -0.89 15.01 -24.10
CA ASP A 79 0.24 15.34 -24.98
C ASP A 79 1.56 15.32 -24.17
N PRO A 80 2.57 14.51 -24.57
CA PRO A 80 3.86 14.45 -23.90
C PRO A 80 4.58 15.80 -23.77
N ILE A 81 4.35 16.74 -24.68
CA ILE A 81 4.96 18.09 -24.63
C ILE A 81 4.42 18.89 -23.42
N GLN A 82 3.21 18.56 -22.97
CA GLN A 82 2.55 19.21 -21.83
C GLN A 82 2.79 18.48 -20.51
N PHE A 83 3.63 17.43 -20.49
CA PHE A 83 3.97 16.76 -19.26
C PHE A 83 4.78 17.68 -18.35
N THR A 84 4.42 17.66 -17.07
CA THR A 84 5.26 18.19 -16.01
C THR A 84 6.48 17.28 -15.79
N GLY A 85 7.46 17.74 -15.00
CA GLY A 85 8.64 16.94 -14.67
C GLY A 85 8.30 15.54 -14.10
N PRO A 86 7.46 15.45 -13.04
CA PRO A 86 7.05 14.16 -12.48
C PRO A 86 6.27 13.29 -13.47
N GLU A 87 5.37 13.87 -14.27
CA GLU A 87 4.60 13.11 -15.27
C GLU A 87 5.51 12.53 -16.36
N THR A 88 6.54 13.27 -16.79
CA THR A 88 7.54 12.79 -17.74
C THR A 88 8.31 11.60 -17.18
N LEU A 89 8.76 11.71 -15.92
CA LEU A 89 9.46 10.63 -15.22
C LEU A 89 8.58 9.39 -15.12
N ILE A 90 7.36 9.53 -14.61
CA ILE A 90 6.46 8.39 -14.40
C ILE A 90 6.03 7.78 -15.74
N SER A 91 5.78 8.58 -16.77
CA SER A 91 5.47 8.09 -18.12
C SER A 91 6.62 7.25 -18.70
N ARG A 92 7.88 7.63 -18.45
CA ARG A 92 9.04 6.82 -18.82
C ARG A 92 9.05 5.49 -18.06
N LEU A 93 8.91 5.52 -16.74
CA LEU A 93 8.93 4.32 -15.90
C LEU A 93 7.81 3.34 -16.28
N ILE A 94 6.59 3.83 -16.55
CA ILE A 94 5.47 3.01 -17.03
C ILE A 94 5.80 2.32 -18.36
N ARG A 95 6.50 3.00 -19.27
CA ARG A 95 6.90 2.44 -20.57
C ARG A 95 7.99 1.38 -20.44
N GLU A 96 8.85 1.53 -19.44
CA GLU A 96 9.91 0.60 -19.07
C GLU A 96 9.40 -0.55 -18.19
N GLU A 97 8.09 -0.60 -17.92
CA GLU A 97 7.45 -1.57 -17.01
C GLU A 97 8.03 -1.52 -15.57
N ASP A 98 8.59 -0.37 -15.18
CA ASP A 98 9.16 -0.13 -13.86
C ASP A 98 8.09 0.42 -12.90
N ILE A 99 7.89 -0.28 -11.79
CA ILE A 99 6.92 0.04 -10.74
C ILE A 99 7.49 0.91 -9.62
N SER A 100 8.77 1.31 -9.68
CA SER A 100 9.47 2.06 -8.63
C SER A 100 8.87 3.44 -8.33
N TRP A 101 7.96 3.93 -9.17
CA TRP A 101 7.21 5.16 -8.90
C TRP A 101 6.06 4.96 -7.91
N LEU A 102 5.62 3.72 -7.69
CA LEU A 102 4.63 3.40 -6.67
C LEU A 102 5.27 3.49 -5.27
N PRO A 103 4.54 3.97 -4.26
CA PRO A 103 5.06 4.10 -2.90
C PRO A 103 5.04 2.75 -2.16
N ILE A 104 5.77 1.76 -2.67
CA ILE A 104 5.86 0.43 -2.04
C ILE A 104 6.59 0.57 -0.69
N TYR A 105 6.02 -0.06 0.35
CA TYR A 105 6.48 -0.01 1.73
C TYR A 105 6.58 1.40 2.33
N ASN A 106 5.87 2.38 1.76
CA ASN A 106 5.89 3.74 2.27
C ASN A 106 4.56 4.47 2.08
N CYS A 107 4.28 5.45 2.94
CA CYS A 107 3.18 6.38 2.73
C CYS A 107 3.43 7.70 3.48
N ALA A 108 2.70 8.74 3.09
CA ALA A 108 2.84 10.07 3.69
C ALA A 108 2.57 10.09 5.21
N LEU A 109 1.71 9.20 5.72
CA LEU A 109 1.44 9.09 7.15
C LEU A 109 2.68 8.58 7.92
N LEU A 110 3.37 7.56 7.39
CA LEU A 110 4.57 7.02 8.01
C LEU A 110 5.71 8.03 7.98
N GLN A 111 5.95 8.65 6.83
CA GLN A 111 6.99 9.69 6.68
C GLN A 111 6.79 10.85 7.67
N ARG A 112 5.54 11.30 7.86
CA ARG A 112 5.24 12.37 8.82
C ARG A 112 5.49 11.94 10.26
N ARG A 113 5.14 10.69 10.61
CA ARG A 113 5.40 10.14 11.94
C ARG A 113 6.90 10.11 12.23
N GLU A 114 7.69 9.59 11.29
CA GLU A 114 9.15 9.56 11.37
C GLU A 114 9.73 10.96 11.57
N GLN A 115 9.31 11.94 10.75
CA GLN A 115 9.77 13.33 10.86
C GLN A 115 9.48 13.94 12.24
N LYS A 116 8.30 13.69 12.82
CA LYS A 116 7.95 14.14 14.17
C LYS A 116 8.82 13.46 15.24
N GLU A 117 9.09 12.18 15.10
CA GLU A 117 9.97 11.43 16.00
C GLU A 117 11.41 11.95 15.95
N TYR A 118 11.93 12.31 14.77
CA TYR A 118 13.24 12.95 14.62
C TYR A 118 13.27 14.33 15.27
N ALA A 119 12.28 15.19 14.99
CA ALA A 119 12.21 16.53 15.56
C ALA A 119 12.11 16.51 17.10
N ALA A 120 11.37 15.56 17.68
CA ALA A 120 11.25 15.42 19.13
C ALA A 120 12.59 15.02 19.79
N LYS A 121 13.44 14.25 19.10
CA LYS A 121 14.76 13.85 19.60
C LYS A 121 15.74 15.02 19.62
N GLU A 122 15.72 15.88 18.61
CA GLU A 122 16.60 17.06 18.54
C GLU A 122 16.27 18.10 19.63
N VAL A 123 14.99 18.26 19.98
CA VAL A 123 14.56 19.18 21.05
C VAL A 123 14.92 18.66 22.44
N GLY A 124 14.95 17.34 22.64
CA GLY A 124 15.25 16.71 23.93
C GLY A 124 16.73 16.78 24.37
N ASP A 125 17.67 16.94 23.42
CA ASP A 125 19.12 16.96 23.70
C ASP A 125 19.64 18.39 24.04
N GLY A 126 18.88 19.44 23.72
CA GLY A 126 19.26 20.83 23.96
C GLY A 126 18.95 21.40 25.35
N GLY A 127 18.34 20.62 26.25
CA GLY A 127 17.86 21.08 27.57
C GLY A 127 18.85 20.92 28.74
N GLY A 128 20.05 20.38 28.49
CA GLY A 128 21.05 20.06 29.51
C GLY A 128 22.31 20.92 29.48
N ALA A 129 22.18 22.24 29.30
CA ALA A 129 23.31 23.16 29.41
C ALA A 129 22.86 24.58 29.79
N VAL A 130 22.38 24.76 31.02
CA VAL A 130 22.46 26.04 31.75
C VAL A 130 22.72 25.75 33.22
#